data_AF-A0A972H4N8-F1
#
_entry.id   AF-A0A972H4N8-F1
#
_cell.length_a   1.000
_cell.length_b   1.000
_cell.length_c   1.000
_cell.angle_alpha   90.00
_cell.angle_beta   90.00
_cell.angle_gamma   90.00
#
_symmetry.space_group_name_H-M   'P 1'
#
loop_
_entity.id
_entity.type
_entity.pdbx_description
1 polymer ?
#
loop_
_entity_poly.entity_id
_entity_poly.type
_entity_poly.pdbx_seq_one_letter_code
_entity_poly.pdbx_strand_id
1 'polypeptide(L)'
;MYRVLLIVLILIFWLYGCAELDGSEQKEVFKQESKEEVLQIIPKKPVRIELRRTAKGKYSWTLRGEDVEEIIKIDGRLRSVIAEKENKTK
;
A
#
# COMPACT_ATOMS: atom_id res chain seq x y z
N MET A 1 58.83 -25.81 -33.98
CA MET A 1 58.43 -24.40 -33.79
C MET A 1 56.92 -24.21 -33.66
N TYR A 2 56.07 -24.78 -34.53
CA TYR A 2 54.61 -24.60 -34.49
C TYR A 2 53.92 -24.99 -33.16
N ARG A 3 54.41 -26.04 -32.48
CA ARG A 3 53.90 -26.45 -31.15
C ARG A 3 54.12 -25.40 -30.06
N VAL A 4 55.26 -24.70 -30.10
CA VAL A 4 55.57 -23.61 -29.15
C VAL A 4 54.73 -22.38 -29.48
N LEU A 5 54.51 -22.13 -30.77
CA LEU A 5 53.67 -21.02 -31.25
C LEU A 5 52.20 -21.17 -30.83
N LEU A 6 51.66 -22.40 -30.83
CA LEU A 6 50.31 -22.68 -30.32
C LEU A 6 50.18 -22.43 -28.81
N ILE A 7 51.20 -22.80 -28.03
CA ILE A 7 51.19 -22.59 -26.57
C ILE A 7 51.21 -21.09 -26.26
N VAL A 8 52.02 -20.30 -26.97
CA VAL A 8 52.09 -18.85 -26.79
C VAL A 8 50.75 -18.18 -27.14
N LEU A 9 50.07 -18.62 -28.20
CA LEU A 9 48.74 -18.11 -28.58
C LEU A 9 47.66 -18.37 -27.51
N ILE A 10 47.67 -19.55 -26.90
CA ILE A 10 46.72 -19.91 -25.83
C ILE A 10 46.98 -19.07 -24.57
N LEU A 11 48.26 -18.83 -24.25
CA LEU A 11 48.66 -18.03 -23.10
C LEU A 11 48.24 -16.56 -23.25
N ILE A 12 48.36 -16.02 -24.46
CA ILE A 12 47.87 -14.68 -24.82
C ILE A 12 46.35 -14.61 -24.67
N PHE A 13 45.61 -15.63 -25.14
CA PHE A 13 44.16 -15.68 -25.04
C PHE A 13 43.67 -15.70 -23.58
N TRP A 14 44.39 -16.39 -22.69
CA TRP A 14 44.12 -16.37 -21.25
C TRP A 14 44.38 -15.02 -20.60
N LEU A 15 45.40 -14.29 -21.05
CA LEU A 15 45.70 -12.94 -20.54
C LEU A 15 44.66 -11.91 -21.01
N TYR A 16 44.12 -12.05 -22.22
CA TYR A 16 43.04 -11.18 -22.72
C TYR A 16 41.65 -11.56 -22.18
N GLY A 17 41.41 -12.83 -21.81
CA GLY A 17 40.14 -13.28 -21.24
C GLY A 17 39.84 -12.77 -19.83
N CYS A 18 40.80 -12.12 -19.18
CA CYS A 18 40.67 -11.46 -17.87
C CYS A 18 40.77 -9.92 -17.96
N ALA A 19 40.67 -9.34 -19.17
CA ALA A 19 40.38 -7.92 -19.32
C ALA A 19 38.85 -7.74 -19.21
N GLU A 20 38.40 -7.60 -17.96
CA GLU A 20 37.20 -6.89 -17.55
C GLU A 20 36.05 -6.87 -18.58
N LEU A 21 35.09 -7.80 -18.42
CA LEU A 21 33.71 -7.35 -18.38
C LEU A 21 33.65 -6.36 -17.23
N ASP A 22 33.92 -5.10 -17.54
CA ASP A 22 33.66 -3.95 -16.70
C ASP A 22 32.13 -3.86 -16.65
N GLY A 23 31.56 -4.82 -15.92
CA GLY A 23 30.27 -4.73 -15.31
C GLY A 23 30.37 -3.54 -14.39
N SER A 24 30.19 -2.37 -14.99
CA SER A 24 29.48 -1.30 -14.34
C SER A 24 28.11 -1.87 -13.96
N GLU A 25 28.11 -2.65 -12.87
CA GLU A 25 27.17 -2.37 -11.81
C GLU A 25 27.36 -0.89 -11.54
N GLN A 26 26.62 -0.09 -12.30
CA GLN A 26 26.11 1.15 -11.82
C GLN A 26 25.47 0.78 -10.49
N LYS A 27 26.27 0.88 -9.43
CA LYS A 27 25.78 1.38 -8.18
C LYS A 27 25.27 2.76 -8.55
N GLU A 28 24.05 2.78 -9.09
CA GLU A 28 23.14 3.86 -8.83
C GLU A 28 23.06 3.88 -7.31
N VAL A 29 24.00 4.63 -6.73
CA VAL A 29 23.89 5.19 -5.41
C VAL A 29 22.63 6.01 -5.56
N PHE A 30 21.51 5.38 -5.25
CA PHE A 30 20.22 5.99 -5.07
C PHE A 30 20.49 7.11 -4.09
N LYS A 31 20.73 8.32 -4.61
CA LYS A 31 20.77 9.54 -3.83
C LYS A 31 19.33 9.73 -3.44
N GLN A 32 18.94 9.00 -2.39
CA GLN A 32 17.72 9.23 -1.65
C GLN A 32 17.88 10.64 -1.11
N GLU A 33 17.37 11.60 -1.88
CA GLU A 33 17.25 12.97 -1.44
C GLU A 33 16.64 12.94 -0.05
N SER A 34 17.43 13.52 0.85
CA SER A 34 17.12 13.87 2.23
C SER A 34 15.64 13.86 2.55
N LYS A 35 15.25 12.87 3.37
CA LYS A 35 14.15 12.93 4.34
C LYS A 35 13.00 13.84 3.90
N GLU A 36 12.20 13.36 2.96
CA GLU A 36 10.80 13.70 3.01
C GLU A 36 10.30 13.09 4.33
N GLU A 37 10.13 13.92 5.35
CA GLU A 37 9.51 13.50 6.60
C GLU A 37 8.16 12.92 6.22
N VAL A 38 8.07 11.58 6.19
CA VAL A 38 6.82 10.87 5.94
C VAL A 38 5.89 11.28 7.06
N LEU A 39 5.09 12.32 6.81
CA LEU A 39 4.04 12.76 7.70
C LEU A 39 3.09 11.57 7.79
N GLN A 40 3.18 10.82 8.90
CA GLN A 40 2.23 9.77 9.19
C GLN A 40 0.88 10.44 9.44
N ILE A 41 0.08 10.58 8.38
CA ILE A 41 -1.31 11.00 8.50
C ILE A 41 -2.03 9.84 9.16
N ILE A 42 -2.27 9.95 10.47
CA ILE A 42 -3.06 8.97 11.21
C ILE A 42 -4.49 9.07 10.67
N PRO A 43 -5.02 8.03 10.02
CA PRO A 43 -6.37 8.08 9.49
C PRO A 43 -7.37 8.19 10.65
N LYS A 44 -8.36 9.06 10.49
CA LYS A 44 -9.46 9.18 11.46
C LYS A 44 -10.21 7.85 11.54
N LYS A 45 -10.46 7.36 12.76
CA LYS A 45 -11.24 6.13 12.94
C LYS A 45 -12.70 6.37 12.54
N PRO A 46 -13.30 5.49 11.73
CA PRO A 46 -14.65 5.71 11.22
C PRO A 46 -15.71 5.43 12.31
N VAL A 47 -16.86 6.08 12.18
CA VAL A 47 -18.05 5.73 12.95
C VAL A 47 -18.65 4.41 12.44
N ARG A 48 -18.88 3.48 13.36
CA ARG A 48 -19.48 2.16 13.10
C ARG A 48 -20.96 2.17 13.41
N ILE A 49 -21.74 1.53 12.54
CA ILE A 49 -23.18 1.28 12.72
C ILE A 49 -23.39 -0.20 13.01
N GLU A 50 -23.80 -0.54 14.22
CA GLU A 50 -24.14 -1.91 14.63
C GLU A 50 -25.65 -2.12 14.50
N LEU A 51 -26.09 -2.92 13.53
CA LEU A 51 -27.49 -3.32 13.40
C LEU A 51 -27.75 -4.59 14.23
N ARG A 52 -28.80 -4.56 15.06
CA ARG A 52 -29.22 -5.69 15.90
C ARG A 52 -30.67 -6.04 15.61
N ARG A 53 -30.96 -7.34 15.56
CA ARG A 53 -32.32 -7.85 15.46
C ARG A 53 -32.75 -8.36 16.83
N THR A 54 -33.87 -7.85 17.31
CA THR A 54 -34.48 -8.28 18.57
C THR A 54 -35.20 -9.62 18.38
N ALA A 55 -35.40 -10.37 19.48
CA ALA A 55 -36.16 -11.63 19.45
C ALA A 55 -37.60 -11.47 18.93
N LYS A 56 -38.17 -10.27 19.04
CA LYS A 56 -39.49 -9.91 18.50
C LYS A 56 -39.45 -9.55 17.00
N GLY A 57 -38.33 -9.76 16.32
CA GLY A 57 -38.15 -9.49 14.90
C GLY A 57 -37.94 -8.02 14.53
N LYS A 58 -37.97 -7.09 15.49
CA LYS A 58 -37.69 -5.65 15.27
C LYS A 58 -36.19 -5.41 15.13
N TYR A 59 -35.81 -4.42 14.32
CA TYR A 59 -34.41 -3.97 14.20
C TYR A 59 -34.15 -2.78 15.11
N SER A 60 -32.95 -2.73 15.69
CA SER A 60 -32.39 -1.57 16.38
C SER A 60 -30.95 -1.35 15.91
N TRP A 61 -30.46 -0.12 15.97
CA TRP A 61 -29.07 0.18 15.63
C TRP A 61 -28.37 0.93 16.75
N THR A 62 -27.04 0.81 16.79
CA THR A 62 -26.17 1.54 17.72
C THR A 62 -25.02 2.15 16.94
N LEU A 63 -24.70 3.41 17.22
CA LEU A 63 -23.59 4.14 16.61
C LEU A 63 -22.41 4.19 17.59
N ARG A 64 -21.21 3.91 17.09
CA ARG A 64 -19.97 3.95 17.88
C ARG A 64 -18.88 4.68 17.12
N GLY A 65 -18.20 5.61 17.76
CA GLY A 65 -17.10 6.38 17.16
C GLY A 65 -16.35 7.19 18.22
N GLU A 66 -15.23 7.77 17.83
CA GLU A 66 -14.42 8.61 18.72
C GLU A 66 -14.88 10.07 18.73
N ASP A 67 -15.47 10.54 17.62
CA ASP A 67 -15.96 11.91 17.45
C ASP A 67 -17.48 11.98 17.60
N VAL A 68 -17.95 12.76 18.57
CA VAL A 68 -19.37 12.97 18.87
C VAL A 68 -20.08 13.73 17.76
N GLU A 69 -19.44 14.73 17.15
CA GLU A 69 -20.05 15.51 16.07
C GLU A 69 -20.30 14.65 14.84
N GLU A 70 -19.36 13.76 14.53
CA GLU A 70 -19.49 12.82 13.43
C GLU A 70 -20.62 11.80 13.69
N ILE A 71 -20.74 11.32 14.93
CA ILE A 71 -21.84 10.43 15.33
C ILE A 71 -23.20 11.12 15.13
N ILE A 72 -23.35 12.37 15.58
CA ILE A 72 -24.60 13.13 15.44
C ILE A 72 -24.96 13.34 13.97
N LYS A 73 -23.96 13.71 13.15
CA LYS A 73 -24.15 13.91 11.71
C LYS A 73 -24.61 12.63 11.02
N ILE A 74 -24.02 11.49 11.36
CA ILE A 74 -24.38 10.19 10.79
C ILE A 74 -25.76 9.74 11.27
N ASP A 75 -26.12 9.94 12.54
CA ASP A 75 -27.45 9.63 13.07
C ASP A 75 -28.54 10.42 12.33
N GLY A 76 -28.32 11.72 12.11
CA GLY A 76 -29.23 12.56 11.35
C GLY A 76 -29.47 12.02 9.94
N ARG A 77 -28.38 11.71 9.22
CA ARG A 77 -28.46 11.13 7.87
C ARG A 77 -29.17 9.78 7.84
N LEU A 78 -28.89 8.92 8.82
CA LEU A 78 -29.51 7.60 8.92
C LEU A 78 -31.03 7.72 9.09
N ARG A 79 -31.49 8.59 9.99
CA ARG A 79 -32.92 8.86 10.20
C ARG A 79 -33.60 9.41 8.95
N SER A 80 -32.95 10.34 8.23
CA SER A 80 -33.49 10.90 7.00
C SER A 80 -33.72 9.82 5.93
N VAL A 81 -32.74 8.93 5.72
CA VAL A 81 -32.86 7.84 4.74
C VAL A 81 -33.98 6.86 5.13
N ILE A 82 -34.11 6.54 6.42
CA ILE A 82 -35.18 5.66 6.90
C ILE A 82 -36.56 6.30 6.65
N ALA A 83 -36.73 7.58 7.02
CA ALA A 83 -37.98 8.30 6.78
C ALA A 83 -38.33 8.36 5.29
N GLU A 84 -37.34 8.58 4.42
CA GLU A 84 -37.54 8.57 2.97
C GLU A 84 -38.03 7.20 2.47
N LYS A 85 -37.42 6.11 2.96
CA LYS A 85 -37.80 4.74 2.59
C LYS A 85 -39.19 4.37 3.11
N GLU A 86 -39.55 4.78 4.32
CA GLU A 86 -40.89 4.57 4.86
C GLU A 86 -41.96 5.28 4.03
N ASN A 87 -41.71 6.53 3.63
CA ASN A 87 -42.64 7.30 2.80
C ASN A 87 -42.83 6.75 1.39
N LYS A 88 -41.81 6.09 0.82
CA LYS A 88 -41.89 5.43 -0.50
C LYS A 88 -42.62 4.09 -0.49
N THR A 89 -42.82 3.50 0.69
CA THR A 89 -43.43 2.17 0.84
C THR A 89 -44.92 2.25 1.20
N LYS A 90 -45.41 3.45 1.54
CA LYS A 90 -46.84 3.78 1.69
C LYS A 90 -47.42 4.21 0.35
#